data_AF-A0A2X1QQQ4-F1
#
_entry.id   AF-A0A2X1QQQ4-F1
#
_cell.length_a   1.000
_cell.length_b   1.000
_cell.length_c   1.000
_cell.angle_alpha   90.00
_cell.angle_beta   90.00
_cell.angle_gamma   90.00
#
_symmetry.space_group_name_H-M   'P 1'
#
loop_
_entity.id
_entity.type
_entity.pdbx_description
1 polymer ?
#
loop_
_entity_poly.entity_id
_entity_poly.type
_entity_poly.pdbx_seq_one_letter_code
_entity_poly.pdbx_strand_id
1 'polypeptide(L)'
;MTPWFITLPWVHCLNFQLAECYHAARFEKATRYYTIRLEKDLLGDWTLCVTNGRIKSKLGQSRLIAFESFSDAYQHFCLMAKERNQRDYHLVSYHTEDVLFQTILLWECSIEIPVVMQKRKTRTGQKKAVLPQKPTPATRSQLQNSQQMSLNWS
;
A
#
# COMPACT_ATOMS: atom_id res chain seq x y z
N MET A 1 14.92 12.20 31.11
CA MET A 1 13.64 11.90 31.79
C MET A 1 13.17 10.55 31.29
N THR A 2 13.16 9.55 32.15
CA THR A 2 12.54 8.25 31.86
C THR A 2 11.02 8.39 32.01
N PRO A 3 10.21 7.99 31.01
CA PRO A 3 8.76 8.01 31.15
C PRO A 3 8.28 7.15 32.32
N TRP A 4 7.27 7.58 33.08
CA TRP A 4 6.79 6.87 34.27
C TRP A 4 6.18 5.49 33.98
N PHE A 5 5.75 5.23 32.75
CA PHE A 5 5.16 3.94 32.40
C PHE A 5 6.21 2.84 32.20
N ILE A 6 7.46 3.16 31.82
CA ILE A 6 8.54 2.16 31.71
C ILE A 6 9.14 1.76 33.06
N THR A 7 8.74 2.39 34.16
CA THR A 7 9.15 1.99 35.51
C THR A 7 8.22 0.97 36.15
N LEU A 8 7.16 0.57 35.45
CA LEU A 8 6.24 -0.46 35.93
C LEU A 8 6.90 -1.84 35.80
N PRO A 9 6.92 -2.68 36.87
CA PRO A 9 7.60 -3.97 36.85
C PRO A 9 7.17 -4.89 35.70
N TRP A 10 5.89 -4.85 35.32
CA TRP A 10 5.35 -5.64 34.23
C TRP A 10 5.79 -5.16 32.84
N VAL A 11 6.22 -3.91 32.68
CA VAL A 11 6.73 -3.39 31.40
C VAL A 11 8.09 -3.99 31.07
N HIS A 12 8.88 -4.36 32.08
CA HIS A 12 10.10 -5.14 31.88
C HIS A 12 9.81 -6.62 31.54
N CYS A 13 8.59 -7.09 31.77
CA CYS A 13 8.14 -8.40 31.33
C CYS A 13 7.60 -8.40 29.89
N LEU A 14 7.40 -7.22 29.29
CA LEU A 14 7.08 -7.13 27.87
C LEU A 14 8.34 -7.48 27.09
N ASN A 15 8.32 -8.61 26.39
CA ASN A 15 9.37 -8.91 25.43
C ASN A 15 9.18 -7.97 24.22
N PHE A 16 9.99 -6.92 24.15
CA PHE A 16 10.01 -6.00 23.01
C PHE A 16 10.77 -6.58 21.80
N GLN A 17 11.31 -7.79 21.91
CA GLN A 17 11.80 -8.48 20.72
C GLN A 17 10.60 -8.80 19.84
N LEU A 18 10.68 -8.39 18.57
CA LEU A 18 9.67 -8.71 17.58
C LEU A 18 9.52 -10.25 17.57
N ALA A 19 8.38 -10.72 18.05
CA ALA A 19 8.12 -12.15 18.08
C ALA A 19 8.16 -12.67 16.64
N GLU A 20 8.95 -13.71 16.43
CA GLU A 20 8.94 -14.50 15.19
C GLU A 20 7.57 -15.15 15.02
N CYS A 21 6.64 -14.45 14.36
CA CYS A 21 5.27 -14.88 14.28
C CYS A 21 4.63 -14.59 12.93
N TYR A 22 3.42 -15.10 12.76
CA TYR A 22 2.61 -14.85 11.59
C TYR A 22 2.15 -13.39 11.52
N HIS A 23 2.17 -12.81 10.32
CA HIS A 23 1.54 -11.52 10.04
C HIS A 23 0.75 -11.58 8.73
N ALA A 24 -0.45 -11.00 8.72
CA ALA A 24 -1.23 -10.83 7.50
C ALA A 24 -1.88 -9.46 7.44
N ALA A 25 -1.74 -8.80 6.29
CA ALA A 25 -2.38 -7.53 6.02
C ALA A 25 -3.18 -7.60 4.72
N ARG A 26 -4.41 -7.10 4.75
CA ARG A 26 -5.25 -6.92 3.58
C ARG A 26 -5.45 -5.44 3.33
N PHE A 27 -5.22 -5.03 2.10
CA PHE A 27 -5.46 -3.69 1.62
C PHE A 27 -6.44 -3.69 0.45
N GLU A 28 -7.25 -2.64 0.35
CA GLU A 28 -8.19 -2.47 -0.76
C GLU A 28 -8.09 -1.07 -1.39
N LYS A 29 -8.45 -0.98 -2.67
CA LYS A 29 -8.58 0.27 -3.43
C LYS A 29 -9.65 0.10 -4.48
N ALA A 30 -10.75 0.83 -4.35
CA ALA A 30 -11.90 0.75 -5.25
C ALA A 30 -12.38 -0.70 -5.47
N THR A 31 -12.02 -1.33 -6.60
CA THR A 31 -12.40 -2.71 -6.92
C THR A 31 -11.24 -3.70 -6.83
N ARG A 32 -10.09 -3.29 -6.31
CA ARG A 32 -8.87 -4.11 -6.21
C ARG A 32 -8.55 -4.43 -4.76
N TYR A 33 -7.98 -5.61 -4.55
CA TYR A 33 -7.41 -5.99 -3.26
C TYR A 33 -5.95 -6.41 -3.40
N TYR A 34 -5.24 -6.33 -2.28
CA TYR A 34 -3.87 -6.76 -2.13
C TYR A 34 -3.70 -7.36 -0.73
N THR A 35 -3.28 -8.61 -0.64
CA THR A 35 -3.03 -9.31 0.62
C THR A 35 -1.55 -9.69 0.69
N ILE A 36 -0.93 -9.46 1.85
CA ILE A 36 0.42 -9.90 2.19
C ILE A 36 0.30 -10.82 3.39
N ARG A 37 0.91 -12.00 3.34
CA ARG A 37 0.99 -12.95 4.46
C ARG A 37 2.45 -13.34 4.67
N LEU A 38 2.95 -13.16 5.88
CA LEU A 38 4.23 -13.63 6.37
C LEU A 38 3.98 -14.87 7.22
N GLU A 39 4.49 -16.01 6.78
CA GLU A 39 4.29 -17.30 7.43
C GLU A 39 5.55 -18.17 7.36
N LYS A 40 5.74 -19.06 8.33
CA LYS A 40 6.76 -20.10 8.23
C LYS A 40 6.32 -21.17 7.24
N ASP A 41 7.25 -21.65 6.42
CA ASP A 41 7.02 -22.79 5.56
C ASP A 41 7.17 -24.13 6.31
N LEU A 42 7.07 -25.24 5.58
CA LEU A 42 7.18 -26.59 6.15
C LEU A 42 8.60 -26.95 6.62
N LEU A 43 9.62 -26.21 6.19
CA LEU A 43 11.03 -26.45 6.52
C LEU A 43 11.50 -25.53 7.65
N GLY A 44 10.67 -24.56 8.06
CA GLY A 44 10.96 -23.60 9.12
C GLY A 44 11.51 -22.27 8.62
N ASP A 45 11.69 -22.11 7.31
CA ASP A 45 12.05 -20.85 6.67
C ASP A 45 10.83 -19.92 6.58
N TRP A 46 11.07 -18.66 6.24
CA TRP A 46 10.02 -17.65 6.17
C TRP A 46 9.59 -17.38 4.75
N THR A 47 8.29 -17.18 4.56
CA THR A 47 7.72 -16.88 3.24
C THR A 47 6.79 -15.68 3.28
N LEU A 48 6.85 -14.86 2.23
CA LEU A 48 5.84 -13.86 1.93
C LEU A 48 4.95 -14.32 0.79
N CYS A 49 3.72 -14.68 1.11
CA CYS A 49 2.67 -14.92 0.13
C CYS A 49 1.92 -13.61 -0.15
N VAL A 50 1.99 -13.16 -1.39
CA VAL A 50 1.38 -11.92 -1.85
C VAL A 50 0.32 -12.24 -2.89
N THR A 51 -0.93 -11.91 -2.60
CA THR A 51 -2.06 -12.12 -3.51
C THR A 51 -2.69 -10.79 -3.89
N ASN A 52 -3.02 -10.61 -5.16
CA ASN A 52 -3.73 -9.43 -5.63
C ASN A 52 -4.75 -9.78 -6.71
N GLY A 53 -5.72 -8.89 -6.91
CA GLY A 53 -6.74 -9.12 -7.93
C GLY A 53 -7.88 -8.12 -7.87
N ARG A 54 -8.92 -8.41 -8.64
CA ARG A 54 -10.18 -7.66 -8.55
C ARG A 54 -11.08 -8.34 -7.51
N ILE A 55 -11.69 -7.53 -6.65
CA ILE A 55 -12.64 -7.99 -5.64
C ILE A 55 -13.81 -8.70 -6.34
N LYS A 56 -14.21 -9.86 -5.81
CA LYS A 56 -15.26 -10.74 -6.38
C LYS A 56 -14.97 -11.21 -7.81
N SER A 57 -13.70 -11.35 -8.18
CA SER A 57 -13.29 -11.96 -9.46
C SER A 57 -12.65 -13.33 -9.26
N LYS A 58 -12.81 -14.22 -10.24
CA LYS A 58 -12.08 -15.49 -10.32
C LYS A 58 -10.61 -15.31 -10.73
N LEU A 59 -10.25 -14.14 -11.26
CA LEU A 59 -8.90 -13.82 -11.71
C LEU A 59 -8.14 -13.03 -10.62
N GLY A 60 -6.97 -13.56 -10.27
CA GLY A 60 -6.01 -12.95 -9.35
C GLY A 60 -4.62 -13.48 -9.65
N GLN A 61 -3.63 -12.92 -8.96
CA GLN A 61 -2.25 -13.38 -9.02
C GLN A 61 -1.76 -13.59 -7.59
N SER A 62 -1.05 -14.69 -7.38
CA SER A 62 -0.31 -14.96 -6.16
C SER A 62 1.16 -15.15 -6.52
N ARG A 63 2.04 -14.60 -5.68
CA ARG A 63 3.48 -14.87 -5.72
C ARG A 63 3.95 -15.21 -4.32
N LEU A 64 4.94 -16.07 -4.23
CA LEU A 64 5.59 -16.46 -2.98
C LEU A 64 7.06 -16.05 -3.06
N ILE A 65 7.57 -15.50 -1.97
CA ILE A 65 8.97 -15.08 -1.84
C ILE A 65 9.52 -15.75 -0.59
N ALA A 66 10.61 -16.49 -0.72
CA ALA A 66 11.26 -17.16 0.39
C ALA A 66 12.35 -16.29 1.02
N PHE A 67 12.54 -16.45 2.33
CA PHE A 67 13.52 -15.76 3.15
C PHE A 67 14.06 -16.74 4.21
N GLU A 68 15.37 -16.70 4.46
CA GLU A 68 16.00 -17.51 5.49
C GLU A 68 15.75 -16.94 6.91
N SER A 69 15.44 -15.64 7.02
CA SER A 69 15.27 -14.95 8.30
C SER A 69 13.91 -14.25 8.41
N PHE A 70 13.36 -14.26 9.63
CA PHE A 70 12.14 -13.52 9.94
C PHE A 70 12.33 -12.02 9.75
N SER A 71 13.46 -11.49 10.20
CA SER A 71 13.76 -10.05 10.16
C SER A 71 13.72 -9.53 8.72
N ASP A 72 14.35 -10.24 7.78
CA ASP A 72 14.36 -9.83 6.37
C ASP A 72 12.95 -9.94 5.76
N ALA A 73 12.24 -11.03 6.04
CA ALA A 73 10.88 -11.23 5.58
C ALA A 73 9.93 -10.14 6.12
N TYR A 74 10.05 -9.78 7.40
CA TYR A 74 9.25 -8.74 8.04
C TYR A 74 9.59 -7.34 7.51
N GLN A 75 10.87 -7.05 7.27
CA GLN A 75 11.26 -5.80 6.61
C GLN A 75 10.61 -5.69 5.21
N HIS A 76 10.62 -6.78 4.44
CA HIS A 76 9.94 -6.82 3.14
C HIS A 76 8.41 -6.69 3.26
N PHE A 77 7.81 -7.28 4.28
CA PHE A 77 6.39 -7.11 4.60
C PHE A 77 6.06 -5.62 4.82
N CYS A 78 6.83 -4.94 5.68
CA CYS A 78 6.66 -3.52 5.98
C CYS A 78 6.85 -2.63 4.74
N LEU A 79 7.85 -2.94 3.91
CA LEU A 79 8.08 -2.22 2.65
C LEU A 79 6.87 -2.35 1.71
N MET A 80 6.35 -3.56 1.51
CA MET A 80 5.17 -3.76 0.64
C MET A 80 3.92 -3.07 1.21
N ALA A 81 3.71 -3.12 2.52
CA ALA A 81 2.63 -2.40 3.20
C ALA A 81 2.73 -0.88 2.97
N LYS A 82 3.94 -0.32 3.14
CA LYS A 82 4.22 1.10 2.88
C LYS A 82 3.94 1.48 1.43
N GLU A 83 4.38 0.67 0.47
CA GLU A 83 4.08 0.90 -0.94
C GLU A 83 2.58 0.87 -1.25
N ARG A 84 1.81 0.00 -0.58
CA ARG A 84 0.35 -0.04 -0.75
C ARG A 84 -0.28 1.25 -0.26
N ASN A 85 0.10 1.72 0.93
CA ASN A 85 -0.35 2.99 1.47
C ASN A 85 -0.01 4.16 0.52
N GLN A 86 1.22 4.21 0.00
CA GLN A 86 1.65 5.23 -0.98
C GLN A 86 0.87 5.21 -2.31
N ARG A 87 0.22 4.07 -2.64
CA ARG A 87 -0.61 3.90 -3.84
C ARG A 87 -2.10 4.06 -3.54
N ASP A 88 -2.46 4.67 -2.43
CA ASP A 88 -3.84 4.89 -1.95
C ASP A 88 -4.64 3.61 -1.72
N TYR A 89 -3.97 2.51 -1.38
CA TYR A 89 -4.67 1.37 -0.81
C TYR A 89 -4.84 1.60 0.69
N HIS A 90 -6.06 1.41 1.19
CA HIS A 90 -6.33 1.48 2.63
C HIS A 90 -6.21 0.09 3.24
N LEU A 91 -5.67 0.03 4.46
CA LEU A 91 -5.63 -1.19 5.26
C LEU A 91 -7.07 -1.54 5.69
N VAL A 92 -7.51 -2.75 5.37
CA VAL A 92 -8.85 -3.26 5.70
C VAL A 92 -8.79 -4.25 6.86
N SER A 93 -7.74 -5.07 6.93
CA SER A 93 -7.52 -5.95 8.06
C SER A 93 -6.04 -6.21 8.30
N TYR A 94 -5.70 -6.43 9.56
CA TYR A 94 -4.39 -6.84 10.02
C TYR A 94 -4.55 -7.96 11.06
N HIS A 95 -3.80 -9.04 10.90
CA HIS A 95 -3.79 -10.19 11.80
C HIS A 95 -2.36 -10.55 12.16
N THR A 96 -2.13 -10.85 13.43
CA THR A 96 -0.87 -11.38 13.94
C THR A 96 -1.16 -12.27 15.15
N GLU A 97 -0.23 -13.15 15.49
CA GLU A 97 -0.30 -13.97 16.71
C GLU A 97 0.27 -13.23 17.94
N ASP A 98 0.96 -12.10 17.73
CA ASP A 98 1.41 -11.24 18.81
C ASP A 98 0.26 -10.38 19.36
N VAL A 99 -0.33 -10.85 20.45
CA VAL A 99 -1.46 -10.21 21.14
C VAL A 99 -1.11 -8.79 21.60
N LEU A 100 0.12 -8.56 22.05
CA LEU A 100 0.56 -7.23 22.50
C LEU A 100 0.62 -6.28 21.31
N PHE A 101 1.23 -6.72 20.21
CA PHE A 101 1.32 -5.94 18.98
C PHE A 101 -0.07 -5.64 18.41
N GLN A 102 -0.97 -6.62 18.40
CA GLN A 102 -2.35 -6.43 17.95
C GLN A 102 -3.11 -5.41 18.82
N THR A 103 -2.91 -5.45 20.14
CA THR A 103 -3.53 -4.52 21.08
C THR A 103 -3.00 -3.10 20.90
N ILE A 104 -1.69 -2.94 20.72
CA ILE A 104 -1.03 -1.65 20.48
C ILE A 104 -1.50 -1.06 19.14
N LEU A 105 -1.53 -1.85 18.07
CA LEU A 105 -2.04 -1.40 16.76
C LEU A 105 -3.49 -0.92 16.84
N LEU A 106 -4.35 -1.66 17.56
CA LEU A 106 -5.74 -1.29 17.74
C LEU A 106 -5.86 0.05 18.50
N TRP A 107 -5.03 0.25 19.52
CA TRP A 107 -4.99 1.49 20.28
C TRP A 107 -4.53 2.67 19.42
N GLU A 108 -3.41 2.53 18.70
CA GLU A 108 -2.89 3.56 17.77
C GLU A 108 -3.90 3.91 16.67
N CYS A 109 -4.64 2.93 16.15
CA CYS A 109 -5.72 3.18 15.18
C CYS A 109 -6.95 3.87 15.79
N SER A 110 -7.18 3.72 17.11
CA SER A 110 -8.34 4.26 17.83
C SER A 110 -8.09 5.66 18.40
N ILE A 111 -6.83 6.06 18.54
CA ILE A 111 -6.48 7.45 18.83
C ILE A 111 -6.74 8.21 17.53
N GLU A 112 -7.93 8.80 17.42
CA GLU A 112 -8.14 9.91 16.49
C GLU A 112 -7.14 11.01 16.87
N ILE A 113 -5.98 11.02 16.23
CA ILE A 113 -5.18 12.23 16.15
C ILE A 113 -6.08 13.20 15.39
N PRO A 114 -6.47 14.36 15.95
CA PRO A 114 -7.17 15.36 15.19
C PRO A 114 -6.22 15.82 14.08
N VAL A 115 -6.37 15.22 12.90
CA VAL A 115 -5.67 15.63 11.71
C VAL A 115 -6.18 17.03 11.44
N VAL A 116 -5.38 18.02 11.83
CA VAL A 116 -5.54 19.40 11.35
C VAL A 116 -5.34 19.32 9.85
N MET A 117 -6.45 19.10 9.15
CA MET A 117 -6.56 19.11 7.72
C MET A 117 -6.19 20.53 7.29
N GLN A 118 -4.91 20.76 6.98
CA GLN A 118 -4.47 22.01 6.39
C GLN A 118 -5.24 22.17 5.09
N LYS A 119 -6.21 23.10 5.11
CA LYS A 119 -7.02 23.47 3.94
C LYS A 119 -6.07 23.71 2.77
N ARG A 120 -6.09 22.77 1.81
CA ARG A 120 -5.46 22.95 0.51
C ARG A 120 -6.06 24.24 -0.07
N LYS A 121 -5.25 25.30 -0.20
CA LYS A 121 -5.69 26.56 -0.83
C LYS A 121 -6.20 26.22 -2.23
N THR A 122 -7.52 26.26 -2.40
CA THR A 122 -8.16 26.32 -3.70
C THR A 122 -7.66 27.60 -4.37
N ARG A 123 -6.82 27.47 -5.41
CA ARG A 123 -6.53 28.59 -6.31
C ARG A 123 -7.82 28.87 -7.07
N THR A 124 -8.56 29.88 -6.61
CA THR A 124 -9.65 30.53 -7.32
C THR A 124 -9.15 31.02 -8.68
N GLY A 125 -9.94 30.74 -9.71
CA GLY A 125 -9.54 30.87 -11.10
C GLY A 125 -9.19 32.30 -11.53
N GLN A 126 -8.21 32.39 -12.44
CA GLN A 126 -8.13 33.50 -13.37
C GLN A 126 -8.74 33.06 -14.70
N LYS A 127 -9.92 33.61 -14.99
CA LYS A 127 -10.50 33.63 -16.33
C LYS A 127 -9.55 34.42 -17.23
N LYS A 128 -8.91 33.78 -18.21
CA LYS A 128 -8.32 34.52 -19.33
C LYS A 128 -9.42 34.78 -20.37
N ALA A 129 -9.54 36.06 -20.70
CA ALA A 129 -10.54 36.62 -21.60
C ALA A 129 -10.35 36.12 -23.04
N VAL A 130 -11.47 35.86 -23.69
CA VAL A 130 -11.62 35.62 -25.14
C VAL A 130 -11.79 36.97 -25.83
N LEU A 131 -11.12 37.18 -26.96
CA LEU A 131 -11.40 38.22 -27.97
C LEU A 131 -10.74 37.80 -29.31
N PRO A 132 -11.21 38.28 -30.48
CA PRO A 132 -11.98 37.48 -31.43
C PRO A 132 -11.24 37.13 -32.73
N GLN A 133 -11.76 36.14 -33.45
CA GLN A 133 -11.29 35.66 -34.76
C GLN A 133 -11.61 36.62 -35.92
N LYS A 134 -10.73 36.63 -36.95
CA LYS A 134 -11.10 36.76 -38.39
C LYS A 134 -9.87 36.51 -39.31
N PRO A 135 -10.05 36.24 -40.62
CA PRO A 135 -10.52 34.98 -41.23
C PRO A 135 -9.46 34.29 -42.13
N THR A 136 -9.76 33.05 -42.50
CA THR A 136 -9.01 32.12 -43.38
C THR A 136 -8.73 32.67 -44.80
N PRO A 137 -7.75 32.10 -45.52
CA PRO A 137 -8.14 31.34 -46.71
C PRO A 137 -7.44 29.97 -46.87
N ALA A 138 -8.14 29.12 -47.62
CA ALA A 138 -7.97 27.68 -47.80
C ALA A 138 -6.69 27.25 -48.54
N THR A 139 -6.31 25.97 -48.44
CA THR A 139 -6.00 25.07 -49.58
C THR A 139 -5.97 23.59 -49.13
N ARG A 140 -6.52 22.73 -50.00
CA ARG A 140 -6.68 21.26 -49.96
C ARG A 140 -5.37 20.45 -49.95
N SER A 141 -5.41 19.25 -49.35
CA SER A 141 -5.21 17.91 -49.97
C SER A 141 -5.02 16.84 -48.87
N GLN A 142 -5.83 15.77 -48.78
CA GLN A 142 -5.53 14.38 -49.24
C GLN A 142 -4.12 13.89 -48.81
N LEU A 143 -3.86 12.69 -48.26
CA LEU A 143 -4.46 11.36 -48.39
C LEU A 143 -3.79 10.41 -47.34
N GLN A 144 -4.49 9.38 -46.89
CA GLN A 144 -4.04 8.01 -46.52
C GLN A 144 -2.61 7.74 -46.01
N ASN A 145 -2.45 7.05 -44.87
CA ASN A 145 -2.34 5.58 -44.82
C ASN A 145 -2.02 5.05 -43.42
N SER A 146 -2.66 3.93 -43.11
CA SER A 146 -2.39 2.98 -42.05
C SER A 146 -1.12 2.16 -42.30
N GLN A 147 -0.32 1.89 -41.25
CA GLN A 147 0.41 0.63 -40.96
C GLN A 147 1.27 0.85 -39.69
N GLN A 148 0.95 0.20 -38.55
CA GLN A 148 1.39 -1.14 -38.13
C GLN A 148 2.79 -1.10 -37.47
N MET A 149 2.82 -1.03 -36.13
CA MET A 149 4.03 -1.22 -35.32
C MET A 149 4.07 -2.65 -34.76
N SER A 150 5.08 -3.40 -35.16
CA SER A 150 5.54 -4.64 -34.53
C SER A 150 6.73 -4.33 -33.64
N LEU A 151 6.69 -4.73 -32.36
CA LEU A 151 7.88 -4.82 -31.51
C LEU A 151 7.77 -6.11 -30.68
N ASN A 152 8.49 -7.14 -31.13
CA ASN A 152 8.84 -8.33 -30.36
C ASN A 152 10.01 -7.99 -29.43
N TRP A 153 10.01 -8.53 -28.22
CA TRP A 153 11.25 -8.81 -27.48
C TRP A 153 11.12 -10.15 -26.76
N SER A 154 12.17 -10.95 -26.96
CA SER A 154 12.51 -12.22 -26.33
C SER A 154 12.86 -12.07 -24.85
#